data_AF-A0A7V9GR14-F1
#
_entry.id   AF-A0A7V9GR14-F1
#
_cell.length_a   1.000
_cell.length_b   1.000
_cell.length_c   1.000
_cell.angle_alpha   90.00
_cell.angle_beta   90.00
_cell.angle_gamma   90.00
#
_symmetry.space_group_name_H-M   'P 1'
#
loop_
_entity.id
_entity.type
_entity.pdbx_description
1 polymer ?
#
loop_
_entity_poly.entity_id
_entity_poly.type
_entity_poly.pdbx_seq_one_letter_code
_entity_poly.pdbx_strand_id
1 'polypeptide(L)'
;MKPEDALEEARRRVAERRAAGGYPASETQAGPAPEAGERPTMEQLREWALIEVDHDLVYSTRPGGAPITGMKRLILRLLRQYTTELEAQQTRFNVAVLSYLEKLEEERRRP
;
A
#
# COMPACT_ATOMS: atom_id res chain seq x y z
N MET A 1 23.12 -19.85 -17.16
CA MET A 1 22.69 -18.53 -16.68
C MET A 1 22.52 -18.64 -15.18
N LYS A 2 23.31 -17.90 -14.39
CA LYS A 2 23.16 -17.90 -12.94
C LYS A 2 21.96 -17.00 -12.58
N PRO A 3 21.27 -17.25 -11.45
CA PRO A 3 20.17 -16.39 -10.99
C PRO A 3 20.60 -14.93 -10.81
N GLU A 4 21.88 -14.72 -10.54
CA GLU A 4 22.56 -13.44 -10.37
C GLU A 4 22.57 -12.63 -11.69
N ASP A 5 22.88 -13.30 -12.81
CA ASP A 5 22.88 -12.72 -14.15
C ASP A 5 21.45 -12.30 -14.58
N ALA A 6 20.43 -13.06 -14.16
CA ALA A 6 19.04 -12.77 -14.46
C ALA A 6 18.53 -11.50 -13.74
N LEU A 7 19.05 -11.24 -12.53
CA LEU A 7 18.73 -10.03 -11.77
C LEU A 7 19.38 -8.79 -12.37
N GLU A 8 20.63 -8.87 -12.78
CA GLU A 8 21.32 -7.76 -13.45
C GLU A 8 20.66 -7.42 -14.79
N GLU A 9 20.30 -8.43 -15.58
CA GLU A 9 19.61 -8.21 -16.84
C GLU A 9 18.20 -7.62 -16.65
N ALA A 10 17.48 -8.05 -15.61
CA ALA A 10 16.21 -7.45 -15.23
C ALA A 10 16.37 -5.97 -14.84
N ARG A 11 17.38 -5.62 -14.05
CA ARG A 11 17.69 -4.23 -13.68
C ARG A 11 18.00 -3.38 -14.90
N ARG A 12 18.82 -3.89 -15.83
CA ARG A 12 19.18 -3.19 -17.06
C ARG A 12 17.94 -2.89 -17.91
N ARG A 13 17.07 -3.88 -18.13
CA ARG A 13 15.82 -3.72 -18.91
C ARG A 13 14.84 -2.74 -18.27
N VAL A 14 14.78 -2.68 -16.94
CA VAL A 14 13.97 -1.69 -16.20
C VAL A 14 14.52 -0.29 -16.40
N ALA A 15 15.85 -0.10 -16.31
CA ALA A 15 16.50 1.18 -16.53
C ALA A 15 16.28 1.70 -17.97
N GLU A 16 16.43 0.82 -18.96
CA GLU A 16 16.18 1.12 -20.38
C GLU A 16 14.71 1.52 -20.62
N ARG A 17 13.74 0.78 -20.07
CA ARG A 17 12.32 1.14 -20.19
C ARG A 17 11.95 2.44 -19.47
N ARG A 18 12.62 2.75 -18.36
CA ARG A 18 12.46 4.02 -17.64
C ARG A 18 12.98 5.19 -18.47
N ALA A 19 14.17 5.06 -19.06
CA ALA A 19 14.74 6.07 -19.95
C ALA A 19 13.88 6.28 -21.21
N ALA A 20 13.25 5.22 -21.72
CA ALA A 20 12.36 5.28 -22.88
C ALA A 20 10.94 5.80 -22.55
N GLY A 21 10.66 6.24 -21.32
CA GLY A 21 9.31 6.69 -20.92
C GLY A 21 8.25 5.59 -20.95
N GLY A 22 8.64 4.31 -20.98
CA GLY A 22 7.74 3.16 -21.06
C GLY A 22 7.06 2.81 -19.74
N TYR A 23 7.37 3.55 -18.68
CA TYR A 23 6.56 3.60 -17.47
C TYR A 23 5.74 4.88 -17.53
N PRO A 24 4.42 4.84 -17.32
CA PRO A 24 3.69 6.07 -17.04
C PRO A 24 4.41 6.78 -15.90
N ALA A 25 4.43 8.11 -15.92
CA ALA A 25 4.80 8.91 -14.76
C ALA A 25 3.75 8.67 -13.66
N SER A 26 3.69 7.45 -13.12
CA SER A 26 2.93 7.17 -11.94
C SER A 26 3.76 7.73 -10.81
N GLU A 27 3.40 8.94 -10.38
CA GLU A 27 3.63 9.49 -9.06
C GLU A 27 3.05 8.60 -7.92
N THR A 28 2.85 7.29 -8.16
CA THR A 28 1.93 6.43 -7.40
C THR A 28 2.51 5.07 -7.02
N GLN A 29 3.82 4.84 -7.10
CA GLN A 29 4.42 3.59 -6.56
C GLN A 29 5.57 3.78 -5.57
N ALA A 30 6.16 4.96 -5.50
CA ALA A 30 6.54 5.52 -4.22
C ALA A 30 5.54 6.64 -4.02
N GLY A 31 4.63 6.50 -3.06
CA GLY A 31 4.00 7.71 -2.53
C GLY A 31 5.14 8.68 -2.16
N PRO A 32 4.92 10.00 -2.26
CA PRO A 32 5.93 10.95 -1.79
C PRO A 32 6.42 10.45 -0.43
N ALA A 33 7.75 10.36 -0.24
CA ALA A 33 8.27 10.33 1.14
C ALA A 33 7.53 11.49 1.80
N PRO A 34 6.72 11.25 2.86
CA PRO A 34 5.85 12.29 3.36
C PRO A 34 6.76 13.48 3.55
N GLU A 35 6.49 14.54 2.78
CA GLU A 35 7.12 15.82 3.09
C GLU A 35 6.86 16.04 4.59
N ALA A 36 7.69 16.81 5.27
CA ALA A 36 7.37 17.24 6.62
C ALA A 36 6.15 18.19 6.56
N GLY A 37 5.03 17.68 6.06
CA GLY A 37 3.75 18.30 5.96
C GLY A 37 3.12 18.36 7.33
N GLU A 38 2.07 19.15 7.36
CA GLU A 38 1.23 19.38 8.51
C GLU A 38 0.94 18.05 9.24
N ARG A 39 1.17 18.03 10.56
CA ARG A 39 0.92 16.83 11.35
C ARG A 39 -0.55 16.44 11.16
N PRO A 40 -0.85 15.17 10.85
CA PRO A 40 -2.22 14.75 10.64
C PRO A 40 -3.05 15.05 11.89
N THR A 41 -4.23 15.60 11.66
CA THR A 41 -5.21 15.86 12.72
C THR A 41 -5.76 14.54 13.28
N MET A 42 -6.29 14.55 14.50
CA MET A 42 -6.88 13.34 15.10
C MET A 42 -8.04 12.79 14.25
N GLU A 43 -8.78 13.65 13.56
CA GLU A 43 -9.85 13.25 12.65
C GLU A 43 -9.32 12.48 11.43
N GLN A 44 -8.24 12.96 10.81
CA GLN A 44 -7.57 12.25 9.72
C GLN A 44 -6.99 10.91 10.18
N LEU A 45 -6.41 10.88 11.39
CA LEU A 45 -5.90 9.64 11.95
C LEU A 45 -7.00 8.60 12.18
N ARG A 46 -8.19 9.02 12.62
CA ARG A 46 -9.37 8.14 12.76
C ARG A 46 -9.82 7.57 11.42
N GLU A 47 -9.84 8.39 10.36
CA GLU A 47 -10.16 7.92 9.01
C GLU A 47 -9.15 6.86 8.54
N TRP A 48 -7.85 7.07 8.77
CA TRP A 48 -6.78 6.16 8.35
C TRP A 48 -6.65 4.90 9.20
N ALA A 49 -7.25 4.85 10.39
CA ALA A 49 -7.20 3.67 11.23
C ALA A 49 -8.00 2.50 10.65
N LEU A 50 -8.99 2.78 9.80
CA LEU A 50 -9.78 1.78 9.09
C LEU A 50 -9.04 1.38 7.81
N ILE A 51 -8.58 0.13 7.75
CA ILE A 51 -7.92 -0.40 6.57
C ILE A 51 -8.94 -1.21 5.79
N GLU A 52 -9.35 -0.69 4.64
CA GLU A 52 -10.17 -1.42 3.66
C GLU A 52 -9.37 -1.63 2.38
N VAL A 53 -9.21 -2.89 1.96
CA VAL A 53 -8.57 -3.20 0.68
C VAL A 53 -9.64 -3.31 -0.40
N ASP A 54 -9.65 -2.35 -1.33
CA ASP A 54 -10.50 -2.43 -2.51
C ASP A 54 -9.91 -3.41 -3.54
N HIS A 55 -10.53 -4.58 -3.65
CA HIS A 55 -10.13 -5.62 -4.60
C HIS A 55 -10.40 -5.25 -6.07
N ASP A 56 -11.29 -4.30 -6.34
CA ASP A 56 -11.61 -3.88 -7.71
C ASP A 56 -10.49 -3.04 -8.32
N LEU A 57 -9.67 -2.39 -7.48
CA LEU A 57 -8.45 -1.69 -7.89
C LEU A 57 -7.31 -2.63 -8.32
N VAL A 58 -7.48 -3.95 -8.18
CA VAL A 58 -6.47 -4.93 -8.57
C VAL A 58 -6.60 -5.26 -10.06
N TYR A 59 -5.75 -4.62 -10.87
CA TYR A 59 -5.62 -4.89 -12.30
C TYR A 59 -4.16 -4.85 -12.78
N SER A 60 -3.94 -5.39 -13.98
CA SER A 60 -2.64 -5.39 -14.65
C SER A 60 -2.58 -4.26 -15.67
N THR A 61 -1.55 -3.43 -15.61
CA THR A 61 -1.31 -2.32 -16.55
C THR A 61 -0.58 -2.73 -17.83
N ARG A 62 -0.28 -4.04 -17.99
CA ARG A 62 0.47 -4.56 -19.13
C ARG A 62 -0.46 -4.92 -20.30
N PRO A 63 0.00 -4.82 -21.57
CA PRO A 63 -0.72 -5.36 -22.71
C PRO A 63 -0.90 -6.87 -22.53
N GLY A 64 -2.13 -7.38 -22.76
CA GLY A 64 -2.48 -8.76 -22.43
C GLY A 64 -2.60 -9.02 -20.92
N GLY A 65 -2.83 -7.98 -20.12
CA GLY A 65 -2.88 -8.05 -18.65
C GLY A 65 -4.15 -8.69 -18.06
N ALA A 66 -5.17 -8.96 -18.86
CA ALA A 66 -6.43 -9.58 -18.40
C ALA A 66 -6.23 -10.93 -17.68
N PRO A 67 -5.49 -11.92 -18.22
CA PRO A 67 -5.22 -13.17 -17.51
C PRO A 67 -4.43 -12.97 -16.21
N ILE A 68 -3.46 -12.03 -16.20
CA ILE A 68 -2.69 -11.69 -15.00
C ILE A 68 -3.60 -11.08 -13.94
N THR A 69 -4.54 -10.23 -14.34
CA THR A 69 -5.55 -9.64 -13.47
C THR A 69 -6.46 -10.71 -12.86
N GLY A 70 -6.94 -11.64 -13.69
CA GLY A 70 -7.75 -12.77 -13.23
C GLY A 70 -7.03 -13.65 -12.22
N MET A 71 -5.76 -13.98 -12.48
CA MET A 71 -4.93 -14.75 -11.54
C MET A 71 -4.75 -14.00 -10.20
N LYS A 72 -4.41 -12.70 -10.23
CA LYS A 72 -4.28 -11.89 -9.00
C LYS A 72 -5.57 -11.88 -8.20
N ARG A 73 -6.72 -11.68 -8.86
CA ARG A 73 -8.04 -11.68 -8.20
C ARG A 73 -8.41 -13.05 -7.65
N LEU A 74 -8.04 -14.14 -8.33
CA LEU A 74 -8.22 -15.51 -7.81
C LEU A 74 -7.39 -15.74 -6.55
N ILE A 75 -6.11 -15.35 -6.56
CA ILE A 75 -5.24 -15.46 -5.38
C ILE A 75 -5.83 -14.66 -4.20
N LEU A 76 -6.27 -13.43 -4.43
CA LEU A 76 -6.93 -12.62 -3.38
C LEU A 76 -8.22 -13.27 -2.88
N ARG A 77 -9.01 -13.86 -3.78
CA ARG A 77 -10.23 -14.59 -3.38
C ARG A 77 -9.91 -15.80 -2.50
N LEU A 78 -8.83 -16.52 -2.77
CA LEU A 78 -8.37 -17.64 -1.94
C LEU A 78 -7.81 -17.17 -0.60
N LEU A 79 -7.12 -16.04 -0.60
CA LEU A 79 -6.55 -15.43 0.60
C LEU A 79 -7.56 -14.56 1.36
N ARG A 80 -8.82 -14.48 0.91
CA ARG A 80 -9.82 -13.57 1.48
C ARG A 80 -9.98 -13.77 2.98
N GLN A 81 -10.04 -15.01 3.44
CA GLN A 81 -10.18 -15.30 4.87
C GLN A 81 -8.99 -14.77 5.68
N TYR A 82 -7.77 -15.01 5.19
CA TYR A 82 -6.54 -14.57 5.87
C TYR A 82 -6.39 -13.04 5.84
N THR A 83 -6.67 -12.42 4.70
CA THR A 83 -6.60 -10.96 4.53
C THR A 83 -7.64 -10.24 5.38
N THR A 84 -8.88 -10.73 5.43
CA THR A 84 -9.91 -10.17 6.33
C THR A 84 -9.53 -10.28 7.81
N GLU A 85 -8.91 -11.39 8.23
CA GLU A 85 -8.43 -11.52 9.61
C GLU A 85 -7.30 -10.52 9.91
N LEU A 86 -6.34 -10.38 8.99
CA LEU A 86 -5.21 -9.48 9.14
C LEU A 86 -5.64 -8.00 9.12
N GLU A 87 -6.57 -7.63 8.24
CA GLU A 87 -7.20 -6.31 8.19
C GLU A 87 -7.95 -5.98 9.49
N ALA A 88 -8.72 -6.95 10.02
CA ALA A 88 -9.42 -6.77 11.28
C ALA A 88 -8.45 -6.60 12.46
N GLN A 89 -7.35 -7.35 12.49
CA GLN A 89 -6.30 -7.21 13.51
C GLN A 89 -5.61 -5.85 13.42
N GLN A 90 -5.22 -5.41 12.23
CA GLN A 90 -4.58 -4.11 12.03
C GLN A 90 -5.52 -2.95 12.37
N THR A 91 -6.78 -3.02 11.96
CA THR A 91 -7.79 -2.00 12.29
C THR A 91 -8.00 -1.90 13.79
N ARG A 92 -8.14 -3.02 14.51
CA ARG A 92 -8.26 -3.02 15.98
C ARG A 92 -7.05 -2.41 16.65
N PHE A 93 -5.85 -2.74 16.18
CA PHE A 93 -4.62 -2.16 16.70
C PHE A 93 -4.58 -0.64 16.50
N ASN A 94 -4.87 -0.16 15.28
CA ASN A 94 -4.87 1.27 14.97
C ASN A 94 -5.88 2.03 15.84
N VAL A 95 -7.10 1.51 15.99
CA VAL A 95 -8.12 2.11 16.85
C VAL A 95 -7.69 2.16 18.31
N ALA A 96 -7.04 1.10 18.82
CA ALA A 96 -6.52 1.08 20.19
C ALA A 96 -5.40 2.12 20.41
N VAL A 97 -4.50 2.26 19.43
CA VAL A 97 -3.45 3.28 19.46
C VAL A 97 -4.05 4.68 19.44
N LEU A 98 -5.06 4.95 18.60
CA LEU A 98 -5.74 6.25 18.59
C LEU A 98 -6.42 6.57 19.90
N SER A 99 -7.12 5.60 20.48
CA SER A 99 -7.78 5.77 21.78
C SER A 99 -6.75 6.14 22.86
N TYR A 100 -5.55 5.55 22.80
CA TYR A 100 -4.45 5.89 23.70
C TYR A 100 -3.88 7.29 23.44
N LEU A 101 -3.71 7.68 22.17
CA LEU A 101 -3.24 9.02 21.79
C LEU A 101 -4.23 10.11 22.22
N GLU A 102 -5.53 9.89 22.06
CA GLU A 102 -6.58 10.81 22.52
C GLU A 102 -6.51 11.02 24.03
N LYS A 103 -6.33 9.93 24.79
CA LYS A 103 -6.17 10.01 26.23
C LYS A 103 -4.91 10.82 26.62
N LEU A 104 -3.78 10.58 25.96
CA LEU A 104 -2.55 11.34 26.19
C LEU A 104 -2.70 12.82 25.85
N GLU A 105 -3.43 13.14 24.78
CA GLU A 105 -3.71 14.52 24.41
C GLU A 105 -4.60 15.22 25.43
N GLU A 106 -5.62 14.52 25.96
CA GLU A 106 -6.47 15.04 27.04
C GLU A 106 -5.67 15.30 28.32
N GLU A 107 -4.83 14.34 28.73
CA GLU A 107 -3.95 14.48 29.91
C GLU A 107 -2.97 15.65 29.75
N ARG A 108 -2.40 15.85 28.55
CA ARG A 108 -1.52 16.98 28.25
C ARG A 108 -2.24 18.33 28.21
N ARG A 109 -3.53 18.33 27.90
CA ARG A 109 -4.36 19.55 27.78
C ARG A 109 -4.98 19.98 29.11
N ARG A 110 -4.93 19.13 30.16
CA ARG A 110 -5.27 19.52 31.52
C ARG A 110 -4.16 20.43 32.10
N PRO A 111 -4.51 21.56 32.74
CA PRO A 111 -3.56 22.54 33.26
C PRO A 111 -2.75 22.03 34.45
#